data_AF-A0A290ZJG3-F1
#
_entry.id   AF-A0A290ZJG3-F1
#
_cell.length_a   1.000
_cell.length_b   1.000
_cell.length_c   1.000
_cell.angle_alpha   90.00
_cell.angle_beta   90.00
_cell.angle_gamma   90.00
#
_symmetry.space_group_name_H-M   'P 1'
#
loop_
_entity.id
_entity.type
_entity.pdbx_description
1 polymer ?
#
loop_
_entity_poly.entity_id
_entity_poly.type
_entity_poly.pdbx_seq_one_letter_code
_entity_poly.pdbx_strand_id
1 'polypeptide(L)'
;MKRDHRLVALSKEHHTALSLGRRLMAGGAGAALRDQAGALADHFAEEERRFLPLLHAHGRDALAARLRAEHAALDALFAAAMRGDREGEAGRALIDHVRFEESELFPVVETLLEAAP
;
A
#
# COMPACT_ATOMS: atom_id res chain seq x y z
N MET A 1 4.45 11.67 -19.66
CA MET A 1 4.05 10.25 -19.68
C MET A 1 2.67 10.12 -19.06
N LYS A 2 1.75 9.40 -19.70
CA LYS A 2 0.51 8.98 -19.04
C LYS A 2 0.87 7.74 -18.23
N ARG A 3 0.51 7.71 -16.95
CA ARG A 3 0.84 6.60 -16.06
C ARG A 3 0.31 5.28 -16.63
N ASP A 4 1.11 4.20 -16.58
CA ASP A 4 0.73 2.88 -17.11
C ASP A 4 -0.65 2.46 -16.57
N HIS A 5 -1.53 1.90 -17.41
CA HIS A 5 -2.90 1.57 -17.03
C HIS A 5 -2.96 0.62 -15.82
N ARG A 6 -1.93 -0.21 -15.62
CA ARG A 6 -1.82 -1.17 -14.52
C ARG A 6 -1.62 -0.47 -13.18
N LEU A 7 -0.92 0.67 -13.19
CA LEU A 7 -0.68 1.52 -12.02
C LEU A 7 -1.88 2.43 -11.74
N VAL A 8 -2.56 2.91 -12.79
CA VAL A 8 -3.76 3.76 -12.64
C VAL A 8 -4.89 3.05 -11.89
N ALA A 9 -5.05 1.74 -12.07
CA ALA A 9 -6.05 0.98 -11.31
C ALA A 9 -5.74 0.96 -9.81
N LEU A 10 -4.49 0.64 -9.44
CA LEU A 10 -4.04 0.59 -8.05
C LEU A 10 -4.09 1.98 -7.39
N SER A 11 -3.63 3.03 -8.09
CA SER A 11 -3.72 4.42 -7.61
C SER A 11 -5.15 4.89 -7.32
N LYS A 12 -6.18 4.31 -7.94
CA LYS A 12 -7.58 4.69 -7.62
C LYS A 12 -7.99 4.18 -6.24
N GLU A 13 -7.52 3.01 -5.85
CA GLU A 13 -7.84 2.37 -4.56
C GLU A 13 -7.16 3.11 -3.40
N HIS A 14 -6.02 3.77 -3.66
CA HIS A 14 -5.34 4.66 -2.70
C HIS A 14 -6.21 5.80 -2.17
N HIS A 15 -7.17 6.32 -2.96
CA HIS A 15 -8.05 7.38 -2.46
C HIS A 15 -8.89 6.90 -1.26
N THR A 16 -9.42 5.68 -1.36
CA THR A 16 -10.18 5.03 -0.29
C THR A 16 -9.28 4.73 0.90
N ALA A 17 -8.07 4.21 0.68
CA ALA A 17 -7.07 3.96 1.72
C ALA A 17 -6.69 5.25 2.48
N LEU A 18 -6.46 6.36 1.78
CA LEU A 18 -6.16 7.66 2.40
C LEU A 18 -7.33 8.20 3.22
N SER A 19 -8.57 8.02 2.74
CA SER A 19 -9.76 8.40 3.50
C SER A 19 -9.88 7.59 4.80
N LEU A 20 -9.68 6.27 4.72
CA LEU A 20 -9.66 5.38 5.88
C LEU A 20 -8.54 5.75 6.85
N GLY A 21 -7.33 6.01 6.37
CA GLY A 21 -6.19 6.40 7.20
C GLY A 21 -6.46 7.68 7.99
N ARG A 22 -7.08 8.69 7.37
CA ARG A 22 -7.49 9.92 8.08
C ARG A 22 -8.53 9.65 9.16
N ARG A 23 -9.49 8.76 8.90
CA ARG A 23 -10.51 8.36 9.89
C ARG A 23 -9.88 7.61 11.06
N LEU A 24 -8.95 6.70 10.80
CA LEU A 24 -8.19 5.98 11.82
C LEU A 24 -7.36 6.94 12.70
N MET A 25 -6.75 7.98 12.11
CA MET A 25 -6.08 9.02 12.90
C MET A 25 -7.02 9.83 13.79
N ALA A 26 -8.26 10.03 13.37
CA ALA A 26 -9.27 10.70 14.19
C ALA A 26 -9.86 9.79 15.29
N GLY A 27 -9.69 8.47 15.16
CA GLY A 27 -10.17 7.45 16.09
C GLY A 27 -11.63 7.05 15.85
N GLY A 28 -11.99 5.87 16.38
CA GLY A 28 -13.33 5.28 16.25
C GLY A 28 -13.61 4.69 14.88
N ALA A 29 -12.57 4.41 14.08
CA ALA A 29 -12.71 3.91 12.72
C ALA A 29 -12.47 2.39 12.59
N GLY A 30 -12.30 1.67 13.70
CA GLY A 30 -12.10 0.21 13.68
C GLY A 30 -13.18 -0.59 12.94
N ALA A 31 -14.45 -0.14 12.96
CA ALA A 31 -15.52 -0.78 12.16
C ALA A 31 -15.32 -0.60 10.65
N ALA A 32 -15.01 0.62 10.21
CA ALA A 32 -14.73 0.89 8.80
C ALA A 32 -13.46 0.17 8.32
N LEU A 33 -12.46 0.02 9.20
CA LEU A 33 -11.28 -0.79 8.90
C LEU A 33 -11.65 -2.27 8.70
N ARG A 34 -12.51 -2.85 9.55
CA ARG A 34 -13.00 -4.24 9.36
C ARG A 34 -13.68 -4.42 8.02
N ASP A 35 -14.53 -3.48 7.63
CA ASP A 35 -15.26 -3.53 6.35
C ASP A 35 -14.33 -3.44 5.13
N GLN A 36 -13.15 -2.80 5.28
CA GLN A 36 -12.18 -2.59 4.21
C GLN A 36 -10.99 -3.56 4.25
N ALA A 37 -10.84 -4.36 5.31
CA ALA A 37 -9.67 -5.18 5.55
C ALA A 37 -9.39 -6.19 4.43
N GLY A 38 -10.45 -6.85 3.94
CA GLY A 38 -10.33 -7.78 2.82
C GLY A 38 -9.82 -7.09 1.55
N ALA A 39 -10.38 -5.94 1.22
CA ALA A 39 -9.97 -5.18 0.04
C ALA A 39 -8.51 -4.66 0.16
N LEU A 40 -8.08 -4.23 1.35
CA LEU A 40 -6.68 -3.84 1.58
C LEU A 40 -5.73 -5.03 1.46
N ALA A 41 -6.09 -6.19 2.00
CA ALA A 41 -5.27 -7.40 1.88
C ALA A 41 -5.16 -7.86 0.42
N ASP A 42 -6.26 -7.83 -0.34
CA ASP A 42 -6.28 -8.14 -1.77
C ASP A 42 -5.41 -7.16 -2.56
N HIS A 43 -5.45 -5.87 -2.21
CA HIS A 43 -4.62 -4.83 -2.80
C HIS A 43 -3.12 -5.12 -2.59
N PHE A 44 -2.68 -5.31 -1.34
CA PHE A 44 -1.28 -5.62 -1.02
C PHE A 44 -0.80 -6.90 -1.70
N ALA A 45 -1.64 -7.93 -1.72
CA ALA A 45 -1.30 -9.19 -2.38
C ALA A 45 -1.11 -8.99 -3.89
N GLU A 46 -1.94 -8.16 -4.53
CA GLU A 46 -1.82 -7.86 -5.94
C GLU A 46 -0.55 -7.07 -6.26
N GLU A 47 -0.21 -6.08 -5.43
CA GLU A 47 1.02 -5.31 -5.56
C GLU A 47 2.26 -6.18 -5.38
N GLU A 48 2.30 -7.02 -4.35
CA GLU A 48 3.41 -7.94 -4.14
C GLU A 48 3.58 -8.91 -5.31
N ARG A 49 2.47 -9.49 -5.78
CA ARG A 49 2.46 -10.43 -6.90
C ARG A 49 2.96 -9.80 -8.19
N ARG A 50 2.64 -8.53 -8.42
CA ARG A 50 3.05 -7.81 -9.64
C ARG A 50 4.46 -7.23 -9.54
N PHE A 51 4.79 -6.60 -8.42
CA PHE A 51 5.97 -5.75 -8.31
C PHE A 51 7.18 -6.47 -7.75
N LEU A 52 7.05 -7.40 -6.79
CA LEU A 52 8.22 -8.07 -6.23
C LEU A 52 9.04 -8.80 -7.30
N PRO A 53 8.46 -9.61 -8.21
CA PRO A 53 9.25 -10.29 -9.24
C PRO A 53 9.99 -9.31 -10.16
N LEU A 54 9.33 -8.21 -10.54
CA LEU A 54 9.91 -7.16 -11.38
C LEU A 54 11.07 -6.45 -10.66
N LEU A 55 10.87 -6.06 -9.41
CA LEU A 55 11.90 -5.40 -8.61
C LEU A 55 13.13 -6.30 -8.42
N HIS A 56 12.93 -7.57 -8.10
CA HIS A 56 14.03 -8.53 -7.95
C HIS A 56 14.77 -8.77 -9.26
N ALA A 57 14.06 -8.94 -10.38
CA ALA A 57 14.68 -9.15 -11.69
C ALA A 57 15.59 -7.98 -12.12
N HIS A 58 15.33 -6.77 -11.61
CA HIS A 58 16.10 -5.56 -11.89
C HIS A 58 16.99 -5.10 -10.70
N GLY A 59 17.25 -5.97 -9.72
CA GLY A 59 18.16 -5.69 -8.59
C GLY A 59 17.68 -4.57 -7.65
N ARG A 60 16.36 -4.36 -7.55
CA ARG A 60 15.73 -3.38 -6.65
C ARG A 60 15.31 -4.02 -5.33
N ASP A 61 16.16 -4.87 -4.76
CA ASP A 61 15.85 -5.68 -3.58
C ASP A 61 15.51 -4.85 -2.34
N ALA A 62 16.14 -3.68 -2.16
CA ALA A 62 15.83 -2.77 -1.06
C ALA A 62 14.38 -2.24 -1.14
N LEU A 63 13.90 -1.95 -2.35
CA LEU A 63 12.54 -1.45 -2.57
C LEU A 63 11.51 -2.58 -2.39
N ALA A 64 11.83 -3.78 -2.88
CA ALA A 64 11.04 -4.99 -2.66
C ALA A 64 10.91 -5.35 -1.17
N ALA A 65 12.03 -5.29 -0.43
CA ALA A 65 12.05 -5.54 1.01
C ALA A 65 11.23 -4.49 1.78
N ARG A 66 11.33 -3.20 1.39
CA ARG A 66 10.53 -2.13 2.01
C ARG A 66 9.04 -2.35 1.80
N LEU A 67 8.59 -2.63 0.57
CA LEU A 67 7.19 -2.88 0.25
C LEU A 67 6.59 -3.97 1.15
N ARG A 68 7.25 -5.15 1.18
CA ARG A 68 6.81 -6.29 1.99
C ARG A 68 6.85 -6.00 3.49
N ALA A 69 7.84 -5.24 3.96
CA ALA A 69 7.95 -4.87 5.36
C ALA A 69 6.85 -3.90 5.79
N GLU A 70 6.50 -2.91 4.95
CA GLU A 70 5.41 -1.97 5.22
C GLU A 70 4.05 -2.69 5.23
N HIS A 71 3.79 -3.62 4.30
CA HIS A 71 2.57 -4.45 4.32
C HIS A 71 2.45 -5.28 5.60
N ALA A 72 3.51 -5.99 5.98
CA ALA A 72 3.50 -6.79 7.21
C ALA A 72 3.29 -5.94 8.48
N ALA A 73 3.86 -4.72 8.50
CA ALA A 73 3.65 -3.78 9.59
C ALA A 73 2.21 -3.26 9.63
N LEU A 74 1.61 -2.96 8.46
CA LEU A 74 0.22 -2.54 8.33
C LEU A 74 -0.75 -3.63 8.79
N ASP A 75 -0.52 -4.88 8.42
CA ASP A 75 -1.35 -6.01 8.89
C ASP A 75 -1.37 -6.10 10.43
N ALA A 76 -0.20 -5.99 11.06
CA ALA A 76 -0.09 -6.01 12.53
C ALA A 76 -0.80 -4.79 13.18
N LEU A 77 -0.66 -3.61 12.58
CA LEU A 77 -1.31 -2.39 13.05
C LEU A 77 -2.84 -2.45 12.86
N PHE A 78 -3.31 -2.99 11.75
CA PHE A 78 -4.73 -3.16 11.49
C PHE A 78 -5.37 -4.13 12.46
N ALA A 79 -4.71 -5.24 12.76
CA ALA A 79 -5.20 -6.17 13.76
C ALA A 79 -5.38 -5.49 15.13
N ALA A 80 -4.46 -4.60 15.53
CA ALA A 80 -4.59 -3.79 16.75
C ALA A 80 -5.72 -2.75 16.64
N ALA A 81 -5.76 -2.00 15.55
CA ALA A 81 -6.75 -0.95 15.31
C ALA A 81 -8.19 -1.48 15.29
N MET A 82 -8.41 -2.69 14.78
CA MET A 82 -9.73 -3.34 14.84
C MET A 82 -10.21 -3.61 16.27
N ARG A 83 -9.30 -3.71 17.25
CA ARG A 83 -9.65 -3.85 18.67
C ARG A 83 -9.80 -2.50 19.38
N GLY A 84 -9.64 -1.39 18.66
CA GLY A 84 -9.65 -0.03 19.19
C GLY A 84 -8.28 0.46 19.67
N ASP A 85 -7.22 -0.32 19.46
CA ASP A 85 -5.86 0.02 19.90
C ASP A 85 -5.02 0.58 18.74
N ARG A 86 -4.21 1.61 18.99
CA ARG A 86 -3.23 2.12 18.00
C ARG A 86 -3.85 2.54 16.65
N GLU A 87 -5.14 2.90 16.61
CA GLU A 87 -5.80 3.35 15.39
C GLU A 87 -5.04 4.51 14.72
N GLY A 88 -4.54 5.47 15.52
CA GLY A 88 -3.78 6.59 14.99
C GLY A 88 -2.46 6.20 14.32
N GLU A 89 -1.78 5.19 14.85
CA GLU A 89 -0.55 4.66 14.26
C GLU A 89 -0.85 3.90 12.96
N ALA A 90 -1.90 3.08 12.94
CA ALA A 90 -2.37 2.40 11.74
C ALA A 90 -2.75 3.39 10.63
N GLY A 91 -3.48 4.45 10.98
CA GLY A 91 -3.87 5.49 10.04
C GLY A 91 -2.69 6.28 9.48
N ARG A 92 -1.69 6.59 10.32
CA ARG A 92 -0.44 7.24 9.88
C ARG A 92 0.34 6.34 8.93
N ALA A 93 0.56 5.08 9.33
CA ALA A 93 1.29 4.10 8.53
C ALA A 93 0.65 3.90 7.16
N LEU A 94 -0.68 3.80 7.08
CA LEU A 94 -1.39 3.62 5.81
C LEU A 94 -1.22 4.83 4.87
N ILE A 95 -1.26 6.04 5.43
CA ILE A 95 -1.04 7.26 4.63
C ILE A 95 0.41 7.34 4.13
N ASP A 96 1.37 7.00 4.99
CA ASP A 96 2.79 7.08 4.63
C ASP A 96 3.16 6.00 3.61
N HIS A 97 2.57 4.82 3.72
CA HIS A 97 2.68 3.73 2.75
C HIS A 97 2.15 4.13 1.36
N VAL A 98 0.91 4.65 1.27
CA VAL A 98 0.36 5.14 -0.01
C VAL A 98 1.25 6.23 -0.64
N ARG A 99 1.84 7.11 0.18
CA ARG A 99 2.76 8.15 -0.33
C ARG A 99 4.05 7.54 -0.87
N PHE A 100 4.61 6.56 -0.17
CA PHE A 100 5.76 5.80 -0.63
C PHE A 100 5.47 5.17 -1.98
N GLU A 101 4.30 4.54 -2.14
CA GLU A 101 3.96 3.88 -3.39
C GLU A 101 3.84 4.86 -4.55
N GLU A 102 3.11 5.94 -4.35
CA GLU A 102 2.85 6.94 -5.38
C GLU A 102 4.11 7.73 -5.79
N SER A 103 4.97 8.04 -4.81
CA SER A 103 6.10 8.96 -4.99
C SER A 103 7.42 8.26 -5.27
N GLU A 104 7.58 7.00 -4.84
CA GLU A 104 8.83 6.26 -4.94
C GLU A 104 8.65 4.96 -5.72
N LEU A 105 7.73 4.08 -5.32
CA LEU A 105 7.59 2.75 -5.93
C LEU A 105 7.10 2.80 -7.37
N PHE A 106 5.96 3.47 -7.61
CA PHE A 106 5.29 3.47 -8.90
C PHE A 106 6.13 4.15 -10.00
N PRO A 107 6.84 5.26 -9.77
CA PRO A 107 7.77 5.81 -10.75
C PRO A 107 8.89 4.83 -11.15
N VAL A 108 9.43 4.08 -10.18
CA VAL A 108 10.45 3.05 -10.46
C VAL A 108 9.84 1.90 -11.25
N VAL A 109 8.70 1.37 -10.81
CA VAL A 109 8.00 0.28 -11.51
C VAL A 109 7.64 0.69 -12.94
N GLU A 110 7.12 1.90 -13.15
CA GLU A 110 6.81 2.44 -14.47
C GLU A 110 8.04 2.45 -15.38
N THR A 111 9.19 2.93 -14.88
CA THR A 111 10.45 2.92 -15.65
C THR A 111 10.88 1.50 -16.02
N LEU A 112 10.72 0.53 -15.10
CA LEU A 112 11.07 -0.86 -15.36
C LEU A 112 10.12 -1.52 -16.37
N LEU A 113 8.83 -1.17 -16.33
CA LEU A 113 7.83 -1.67 -17.26
C LEU A 113 8.02 -1.11 -18.68
N GLU A 114 8.49 0.13 -18.81
CA GLU A 114 8.84 0.74 -20.10
C GLU A 114 10.16 0.20 -20.68
N ALA A 115 11.09 -0.21 -19.81
CA ALA A 115 12.39 -0.77 -20.20
C ALA A 115 12.33 -2.28 -20.52
N ALA A 116 11.24 -2.96 -20.18
CA ALA A 116 11.01 -4.36 -20.53
C ALA A 116 10.65 -4.48 -22.02
N PRO A 117 11.40 -5.29 -22.81
CA PRO A 117 11.18 -5.46 -24.25
C PRO A 117 9.88 -6.21 -24.60
#